data_AF-A0A8H6Q430-F1
#
_entry.id   AF-A0A8H6Q430-F1
#
_cell.length_a   1.000
_cell.length_b   1.000
_cell.length_c   1.000
_cell.angle_alpha   90.00
_cell.angle_beta   90.00
_cell.angle_gamma   90.00
#
_symmetry.space_group_name_H-M   'P 1'
#
loop_
_entity.id
_entity.type
_entity.pdbx_description
1 polymer ?
#
loop_
_entity_poly.entity_id
_entity_poly.type
_entity_poly.pdbx_seq_one_letter_code
_entity_poly.pdbx_strand_id
1 'polypeptide(L)' 'MNVDHPQPTSQHIPGRKRIVVAMTGATGALMGIKTLIALRRLHVGTRLIISKWASQTIAYETDYTQCNVRTLAGSFL' A
#
# COMPACT_ATOMS: atom_id res chain seq x y z
N MET A 1 -12.93 5.45 39.29
CA MET A 1 -11.58 5.37 38.68
C MET A 1 -11.78 5.37 37.18
N ASN A 2 -11.60 6.52 36.51
CA ASN A 2 -11.65 6.57 35.05
C ASN A 2 -10.25 6.24 34.53
N VAL A 3 -10.08 5.06 33.93
CA VAL A 3 -8.85 4.69 33.25
C VAL A 3 -8.85 5.35 31.88
N ASP A 4 -8.14 6.47 31.77
CA ASP A 4 -7.91 7.17 30.50
C ASP A 4 -7.23 6.19 29.53
N HIS A 5 -8.00 5.70 28.57
CA HIS A 5 -7.47 4.94 27.45
C HIS A 5 -6.82 5.93 26.48
N PRO A 6 -5.50 5.87 26.23
CA PRO A 6 -4.88 6.71 25.22
C PRO A 6 -5.50 6.37 23.87
N GLN A 7 -6.23 7.34 23.32
CA GLN A 7 -6.80 7.21 21.98
C GLN A 7 -5.64 7.12 20.98
N PRO A 8 -5.66 6.16 20.03
CA PRO A 8 -4.62 6.09 19.00
C PRO A 8 -4.59 7.41 18.24
N THR A 9 -3.43 8.06 18.24
CA THR A 9 -3.16 9.34 17.58
C THR A 9 -3.17 9.19 16.07
N SER A 10 -4.34 8.94 15.48
CA SER A 10 -4.52 9.00 14.04
C SER A 10 -4.45 10.47 13.63
N GLN A 11 -3.25 10.92 13.26
CA GLN A 11 -3.06 12.22 12.62
C GLN A 11 -3.81 12.21 11.28
N HIS A 12 -5.09 12.60 11.35
CA HIS A 12 -5.90 12.89 10.18
C HIS A 12 -5.53 14.31 9.73
N ILE A 13 -4.51 14.43 8.87
CA ILE A 13 -4.23 15.69 8.18
C ILE A 13 -5.44 15.96 7.27
N PRO A 14 -6.32 16.93 7.59
CA PRO A 14 -7.50 17.19 6.79
C PRO A 14 -7.05 17.61 5.39
N GLY A 15 -7.44 16.84 4.36
CA GLY A 15 -7.15 17.15 2.95
C GLY A 15 -6.26 16.15 2.21
N ARG A 16 -5.55 15.24 2.88
CA ARG A 16 -4.72 14.22 2.19
C ARG A 16 -5.49 12.90 2.07
N LYS A 17 -5.97 12.57 0.87
CA LYS A 17 -6.61 11.26 0.62
C LYS A 17 -5.59 10.14 0.89
N ARG A 18 -6.00 9.12 1.66
CA ARG A 18 -5.19 7.95 2.00
C ARG A 18 -5.90 6.68 1.58
N ILE A 19 -5.19 5.76 0.95
CA ILE A 19 -5.73 4.49 0.46
C ILE A 19 -4.85 3.34 0.95
N VAL A 20 -5.49 2.26 1.40
CA VAL A 20 -4.81 0.98 1.66
C VAL A 20 -4.99 0.10 0.43
N VAL A 21 -3.88 -0.41 -0.09
CA VAL A 21 -3.87 -1.37 -1.21
C VAL A 21 -3.36 -2.69 -0.68
N ALA A 22 -4.13 -3.75 -0.86
CA ALA A 22 -3.75 -5.11 -0.51
C ALA A 22 -3.63 -5.97 -1.77
N MET A 23 -2.49 -6.63 -1.96
CA MET A 23 -2.26 -7.60 -3.02
C MET A 23 -2.23 -9.01 -2.43
N THR A 24 -3.06 -9.93 -2.96
CA THR A 24 -3.37 -11.22 -2.31
C THR A 24 -2.88 -12.48 -3.04
N GLY A 25 -2.36 -12.41 -4.27
CA GLY A 25 -1.82 -13.55 -5.02
C GLY A 25 -2.69 -14.04 -6.18
N ALA A 26 -3.80 -13.36 -6.45
CA ALA A 26 -4.53 -13.51 -7.71
C ALA A 26 -3.67 -13.08 -8.90
N THR A 27 -4.01 -13.56 -10.10
CA THR A 27 -3.40 -13.13 -11.35
C THR A 27 -3.64 -11.64 -11.61
N GLY A 28 -2.79 -11.02 -12.41
CA GLY A 28 -2.89 -9.60 -12.75
C GLY A 28 -2.09 -8.69 -11.81
N ALA A 29 -0.93 -9.12 -11.34
CA ALA A 29 -0.04 -8.32 -10.50
C ALA A 29 0.33 -6.96 -11.13
N LEU A 30 0.45 -6.92 -12.46
CA LEU A 30 0.70 -5.70 -13.22
C LEU A 30 -0.39 -4.63 -13.01
N MET A 31 -1.65 -5.02 -12.82
CA MET A 31 -2.74 -4.06 -12.56
C MET A 31 -2.60 -3.42 -11.18
N GLY A 32 -2.21 -4.21 -10.17
CA GLY A 32 -1.89 -3.69 -8.84
C GLY A 32 -0.73 -2.69 -8.88
N ILE A 33 0.32 -3.01 -9.63
CA ILE A 33 1.48 -2.11 -9.83
C ILE A 33 1.06 -0.81 -10.52
N LYS A 34 0.30 -0.88 -11.62
CA LYS A 34 -0.22 0.31 -12.33
C LYS A 34 -1.10 1.18 -11.42
N THR A 35 -1.89 0.54 -10.56
CA THR A 35 -2.71 1.24 -9.56
C THR A 35 -1.83 2.04 -8.60
N LEU A 36 -0.77 1.43 -8.06
CA LEU A 36 0.18 2.12 -7.16
C LEU A 36 0.87 3.30 -7.86
N ILE A 37 1.28 3.14 -9.13
CA ILE A 37 1.86 4.22 -9.93
C ILE A 37 0.85 5.37 -10.09
N ALA A 38 -0.40 5.08 -10.42
CA ALA A 38 -1.44 6.08 -10.58
C ALA A 38 -1.70 6.84 -9.26
N LEU A 39 -1.83 6.12 -8.15
CA LEU A 39 -2.01 6.73 -6.82
C LEU A 39 -0.85 7.64 -6.43
N ARG A 40 0.39 7.23 -6.73
CA ARG A 40 1.58 8.06 -6.51
C ARG A 40 1.54 9.35 -7.34
N ARG A 41 1.16 9.27 -8.63
CA ARG A 41 1.02 10.45 -9.51
C ARG A 41 -0.06 11.42 -9.04
N LEU A 42 -1.10 10.89 -8.40
CA LEU A 42 -2.19 11.67 -7.80
C LEU A 42 -1.87 12.18 -6.39
N HIS A 43 -0.65 11.98 -5.89
CA HIS A 43 -0.21 12.37 -4.54
C HIS A 43 -1.07 11.77 -3.40
N VAL A 44 -1.65 10.58 -3.64
CA VAL A 44 -2.46 9.84 -2.65
C VAL A 44 -1.54 9.03 -1.75
N GLY A 45 -1.66 9.25 -0.43
CA GLY A 45 -0.90 8.48 0.56
C GLY A 45 -1.32 7.02 0.51
N THR A 46 -0.40 6.11 0.22
CA THR A 46 -0.73 4.71 -0.04
C THR A 46 -0.02 3.77 0.93
N ARG A 47 -0.77 3.01 1.72
CA ARG A 47 -0.22 1.91 2.53
C ARG A 47 -0.40 0.60 1.78
N LEU A 48 0.70 -0.08 1.48
CA LEU A 48 0.70 -1.32 0.72
C LEU A 48 0.89 -2.54 1.62
N ILE A 49 0.01 -3.52 1.47
CA ILE A 49 0.09 -4.85 2.09
C ILE A 49 0.28 -5.87 0.96
N ILE A 50 1.28 -6.73 1.09
CA ILE A 50 1.58 -7.78 0.10
C ILE A 50 1.62 -9.12 0.84
N SER A 51 0.77 -10.07 0.43
CA SER A 51 0.83 -11.45 0.94
C SER A 51 2.04 -12.21 0.38
N LYS A 52 2.41 -13.34 1.00
CA LYS A 52 3.48 -14.21 0.47
C LYS A 52 3.18 -14.64 -0.97
N TRP A 53 1.94 -15.04 -1.25
CA TRP A 53 1.50 -15.44 -2.58
C TRP A 53 1.54 -14.28 -3.58
N ALA A 54 1.15 -13.06 -3.19
CA ALA A 54 1.26 -11.89 -4.05
C ALA A 54 2.71 -11.55 -4.44
N SER A 55 3.67 -11.73 -3.52
CA SER A 55 5.09 -11.56 -3.83
C SER A 55 5.56 -12.53 -4.91
N GLN A 56 5.10 -13.79 -4.85
CA GLN A 56 5.39 -14.80 -5.88
C GLN A 56 4.73 -14.45 -7.22
N THR A 57 3.45 -14.05 -7.21
CA THR A 57 2.75 -13.66 -8.45
C THR A 57 3.38 -12.45 -9.11
N ILE A 58 3.84 -11.46 -8.34
CA ILE A 58 4.59 -10.31 -8.87
C ILE A 58 5.84 -10.76 -9.63
N ALA A 59 6.65 -11.63 -9.02
CA ALA A 59 7.87 -12.14 -9.63
C ALA A 59 7.62 -13.09 -10.82
N TYR A 60 6.48 -13.78 -10.82
CA TYR A 60 6.09 -14.71 -11.87
C TYR A 60 5.53 -14.00 -13.11
N GLU A 61 4.70 -12.97 -12.93
CA GLU A 61 4.01 -12.28 -14.03
C GLU A 61 4.75 -11.04 -14.55
N THR A 62 5.74 -10.52 -13.82
CA THR A 62 6.36 -9.22 -14.12
C THR A 62 7.85 -9.20 -13.80
N ASP A 63 8.57 -8.24 -14.39
CA ASP A 63 9.99 -7.98 -14.07
C ASP A 63 10.19 -7.19 -12.76
N TYR A 64 9.12 -6.90 -12.02
CA TYR A 64 9.22 -6.18 -10.75
C TYR A 64 9.58 -7.13 -9.61
N THR A 65 10.44 -6.67 -8.70
CA THR A 65 10.61 -7.31 -7.40
C THR A 65 9.60 -6.77 -6.39
N GLN A 66 9.31 -7.54 -5.33
CA GLN A 66 8.53 -7.05 -4.19
C GLN A 66 9.07 -5.73 -3.63
N CYS A 67 10.40 -5.54 -3.63
CA CYS A 67 11.04 -4.30 -3.20
C CYS A 67 10.66 -3.14 -4.14
N ASN A 68 10.77 -3.33 -5.45
CA ASN A 68 10.37 -2.31 -6.43
C ASN A 68 8.91 -1.89 -6.23
N VAL A 69 8.00 -2.85 -6.00
CA VAL A 69 6.57 -2.55 -5.79
C VAL A 69 6.34 -1.78 -4.48
N ARG A 70 7.06 -2.12 -3.40
CA ARG A 70 6.98 -1.37 -2.12
C ARG A 70 7.42 0.08 -2.26
N THR A 71 8.42 0.37 -3.10
CA THR A 71 8.87 1.75 -3.38
C THR A 71 7.82 2.58 -4.14
N LEU A 72 6.83 1.94 -4.77
CA LEU A 72 5.72 2.65 -5.42
C LEU A 72 4.70 3.15 -4.41
N ALA A 73 4.57 2.49 -3.26
CA ALA A 73 3.73 2.95 -2.17
C ALA A 73 4.36 4.18 -1.50
N GLY A 74 3.59 5.25 -1.33
CA GLY A 74 4.08 6.45 -0.66
C GLY A 74 4.38 6.19 0.81
N SER A 75 5.58 6.56 1.27
CA SER A 75 6.00 6.45 2.67
C SER A 75 5.02 7.19 3.58
N PHE A 76 4.47 6.49 4.57
CA PHE A 76 3.90 7.09 5.76
C PHE A 76 4.56 6.42 6.96
N LEU A 77 5.59 7.08 7.50
CA LEU A 77 5.94 6.97 8.92
C LEU A 77 4.74 7.48 9.73
#